data_AF-A0A7S2CYA4-F1
#
_entry.id   AF-A0A7S2CYA4-F1
#
_cell.length_a   1.000
_cell.length_b   1.000
_cell.length_c   1.000
_cell.angle_alpha   90.00
_cell.angle_beta   90.00
_cell.angle_gamma   90.00
#
_symmetry.space_group_name_H-M   'P 1'
#
loop_
_entity.id
_entity.type
_entity.pdbx_description
1 polymer ?
#
loop_
_entity_poly.entity_id
_entity_poly.type
_entity_poly.pdbx_seq_one_letter_code
_entity_poly.pdbx_strand_id
1 'polypeptide(L)'
;MKPARSPFQDVRLVRLVGQGSFGKVFYALWMGSTVAVKIIESKVSDKMKKFQPVFEAALSASISHPNLVQTFHYSTRAKPKEEHMEDSPDEIMETWMVQEWC
;
A
#
# COMPACT_ATOMS: atom_id res chain seq x y z
N MET A 1 1.06 14.65 20.91
CA MET A 1 1.16 13.40 20.14
C MET A 1 1.72 13.76 18.77
N LYS A 2 2.85 13.19 18.34
CA LYS A 2 3.32 13.42 16.96
C LYS A 2 2.35 12.72 15.99
N PRO A 3 1.97 13.32 14.86
CA PRO A 3 1.11 12.65 13.89
C PRO A 3 1.78 11.37 13.41
N ALA A 4 1.00 10.32 13.17
CA ALA A 4 1.51 9.11 12.54
C ALA A 4 2.10 9.50 11.20
N ARG A 5 3.39 9.20 10.99
CA ARG A 5 4.02 9.44 9.70
C ARG A 5 3.44 8.48 8.69
N SER A 6 3.43 8.90 7.43
CA SER A 6 2.90 8.06 6.37
C SER A 6 3.70 6.75 6.27
N PRO A 7 3.07 5.60 5.96
CA PRO A 7 3.76 4.33 5.70
C PRO A 7 4.96 4.47 4.76
N PHE A 8 4.86 5.39 3.81
CA PHE A 8 5.91 5.78 2.88
C PHE A 8 7.25 6.22 3.49
N GLN A 9 7.25 6.66 4.75
CA GLN A 9 8.44 7.18 5.45
C GLN A 9 8.97 6.19 6.48
N ASP A 10 8.07 5.52 7.20
CA ASP A 10 8.41 4.74 8.40
C ASP A 10 8.35 3.22 8.17
N VAL A 11 7.88 2.77 7.01
CA VAL A 11 7.91 1.37 6.61
C VAL A 11 9.13 1.11 5.73
N ARG A 12 9.92 0.11 6.10
CA ARG A 12 11.02 -0.42 5.29
C ARG A 12 10.58 -1.69 4.60
N LEU A 13 10.37 -1.65 3.29
CA LEU A 13 10.17 -2.86 2.48
C LEU A 13 11.46 -3.70 2.49
N VAL A 14 11.33 -5.01 2.73
CA VAL A 14 12.49 -5.91 2.85
C VAL A 14 12.54 -6.90 1.70
N ARG A 15 11.46 -7.64 1.42
CA ARG A 15 11.41 -8.57 0.28
C ARG A 15 10.01 -8.69 -0.30
N LEU A 16 9.90 -8.89 -1.60
CA LEU A 16 8.65 -9.28 -2.24
C LEU A 16 8.28 -10.71 -1.80
N VAL A 17 7.05 -10.89 -1.36
CA VAL A 17 6.52 -12.17 -0.88
C VAL A 17 5.52 -12.75 -1.87
N GLY A 18 4.74 -11.89 -2.52
CA GLY A 18 3.78 -12.31 -3.53
C GLY A 18 3.41 -11.19 -4.48
N GLN A 19 3.03 -11.55 -5.70
CA GLN A 19 2.52 -10.64 -6.70
C GLN A 19 1.37 -11.31 -7.45
N GLY A 20 0.28 -10.57 -7.66
CA GLY A 20 -0.86 -11.02 -8.42
C GLY A 20 -1.69 -9.86 -8.98
N SER A 21 -2.91 -10.16 -9.44
CA SER A 21 -3.84 -9.16 -9.99
C SER A 21 -4.23 -8.07 -9.00
N PHE A 22 -4.13 -8.34 -7.69
CA PHE A 22 -4.50 -7.43 -6.61
C PHE A 22 -3.30 -6.62 -6.06
N GLY A 23 -2.17 -6.62 -6.75
CA GLY A 23 -0.98 -5.87 -6.35
C GLY A 23 0.17 -6.75 -5.85
N LYS A 24 1.12 -6.11 -5.17
CA LYS A 24 2.35 -6.72 -4.65
C LYS A 24 2.31 -6.73 -3.13
N VAL A 25 2.72 -7.83 -2.51
CA VAL A 25 2.82 -7.96 -1.06
C VAL A 25 4.28 -8.13 -0.68
N PHE A 26 4.75 -7.30 0.24
CA PHE A 26 6.11 -7.31 0.75
C PHE A 26 6.12 -7.72 2.21
N TYR A 27 7.14 -8.48 2.60
CA TYR A 27 7.59 -8.54 3.99
C TYR A 27 8.33 -7.23 4.28
N ALA A 28 7.97 -6.57 5.37
CA ALA A 28 8.48 -5.25 5.71
C ALA A 28 8.60 -5.09 7.23
N LEU A 29 9.27 -4.00 7.61
CA LEU A 29 9.41 -3.60 9.00
C LEU A 29 8.77 -2.22 9.19
N TRP A 30 7.90 -2.10 10.19
CA TRP A 30 7.28 -0.86 10.59
C TRP A 30 7.61 -0.60 12.07
N MET A 31 8.40 0.45 12.32
CA MET A 31 8.92 0.76 13.66
C MET A 31 9.62 -0.44 14.35
N GLY A 32 10.27 -1.32 13.59
CA GLY A 32 10.95 -2.51 14.08
C GLY A 32 10.07 -3.77 14.17
N SER A 33 8.74 -3.63 14.08
CA SER A 33 7.81 -4.76 14.04
C SER A 33 7.66 -5.31 12.62
N THR A 34 7.50 -6.63 12.51
CA THR A 34 7.24 -7.31 11.23
C THR A 34 5.82 -7.07 10.76
N VAL A 35 5.66 -6.67 9.50
CA VAL A 35 4.36 -6.40 8.87
C VAL A 35 4.34 -6.93 7.43
N ALA A 36 3.13 -7.20 6.94
CA ALA A 36 2.89 -7.36 5.51
C ALA A 36 2.49 -6.00 4.92
N VAL A 37 3.07 -5.64 3.77
CA VAL A 37 2.72 -4.39 3.07
C VAL A 37 2.20 -4.74 1.69
N LYS A 38 0.90 -4.53 1.50
CA LYS A 38 0.25 -4.66 0.20
C LYS A 38 0.28 -3.32 -0.53
N ILE A 39 0.83 -3.30 -1.73
CA ILE A 39 0.94 -2.13 -2.60
C ILE A 39 0.10 -2.38 -3.84
N ILE A 40 -0.86 -1.48 -4.07
CA ILE A 40 -1.75 -1.51 -5.23
C ILE A 40 -1.49 -0.26 -6.06
N GLU A 41 -1.09 -0.45 -7.31
CA GLU A 41 -0.87 0.62 -8.27
C GLU A 41 -2.11 0.78 -9.16
N SER A 42 -2.56 2.03 -9.35
CA SER A 42 -3.66 2.35 -10.27
C SER A 42 -3.29 3.56 -11.13
N LYS A 43 -3.66 3.52 -12.41
CA LYS A 43 -3.47 4.64 -13.33
C LYS A 43 -4.58 5.67 -13.12
N VAL A 44 -4.24 6.95 -13.06
CA VAL A 44 -5.24 8.03 -12.89
C VAL A 44 -6.22 8.07 -14.07
N SER A 45 -5.80 7.65 -15.26
CA SER A 45 -6.65 7.56 -16.46
C SER A 45 -7.77 6.52 -16.34
N ASP A 46 -7.60 5.49 -15.50
CA ASP A 46 -8.60 4.43 -15.29
C ASP A 46 -9.59 4.84 -14.19
N LYS A 47 -10.58 5.65 -14.57
CA LYS A 47 -11.58 6.24 -13.63
C LYS A 47 -12.32 5.20 -12.79
N MET A 48 -12.57 4.00 -13.33
CA MET A 48 -13.25 2.92 -12.60
C MET A 48 -12.33 2.27 -11.56
N LYS A 49 -11.05 2.05 -11.89
CA LYS A 49 -10.11 1.39 -10.97
C LYS A 49 -9.49 2.33 -9.95
N LYS A 50 -9.50 3.65 -10.17
CA LYS A 50 -8.90 4.64 -9.27
C LYS A 50 -9.42 4.56 -7.83
N PHE A 51 -10.70 4.27 -7.63
CA PHE A 51 -11.31 4.26 -6.30
C PHE A 51 -11.20 2.91 -5.58
N GLN A 52 -10.98 1.81 -6.32
CA GLN A 52 -10.96 0.46 -5.74
C GLN A 52 -9.87 0.28 -4.67
N PRO A 53 -8.60 0.70 -4.89
CA PRO A 53 -7.54 0.55 -3.89
C PRO A 53 -7.81 1.32 -2.60
N VAL A 54 -8.32 2.55 -2.72
CA VAL A 54 -8.62 3.40 -1.56
C VAL A 54 -9.80 2.82 -0.77
N PHE A 55 -10.84 2.36 -1.46
CA PHE A 55 -11.98 1.72 -0.82
C PHE A 55 -11.59 0.43 -0.10
N GLU A 56 -10.83 -0.44 -0.76
CA GLU A 56 -10.30 -1.68 -0.15
C GLU A 56 -9.49 -1.38 1.11
N ALA A 57 -8.59 -0.39 1.03
CA ALA A 57 -7.75 0.00 2.15
C ALA A 57 -8.57 0.58 3.32
N ALA A 58 -9.53 1.48 3.04
CA ALA A 58 -10.38 2.08 4.04
C ALA A 58 -11.30 1.04 4.72
N LEU A 59 -11.92 0.16 3.94
CA LEU A 59 -12.79 -0.89 4.46
C LEU A 59 -12.00 -1.86 5.34
N SER A 60 -10.85 -2.33 4.86
CA SER A 60 -10.01 -3.26 5.61
C SER A 60 -9.48 -2.64 6.92
N ALA A 61 -9.16 -1.34 6.92
CA ALA A 61 -8.74 -0.63 8.12
C ALA A 61 -9.89 -0.39 9.13
N SER A 62 -11.14 -0.38 8.68
CA SER A 62 -12.32 -0.15 9.54
C SER A 62 -12.82 -1.40 10.28
N ILE A 63 -12.33 -2.59 9.91
CA ILE A 63 -12.77 -3.86 10.47
C ILE A 63 -11.66 -4.43 11.37
N SER A 64 -12.03 -4.84 12.58
CA SER A 64 -11.13 -5.51 13.53
C SER A 64 -11.82 -6.72 14.12
N HIS A 65 -11.29 -7.91 13.85
CA HIS A 65 -11.87 -9.18 14.27
C HIS A 65 -10.77 -10.25 14.35
N PRO A 66 -10.79 -11.16 15.34
CA PRO A 66 -9.73 -12.17 15.55
C PRO A 66 -9.48 -13.13 14.38
N ASN A 67 -10.45 -13.30 13.48
CA ASN A 67 -10.34 -14.19 12.31
C ASN A 67 -10.13 -13.43 10.98
N LEU A 68 -9.71 -12.17 11.04
CA LEU A 68 -9.40 -11.36 9.86
C LEU A 68 -8.02 -10.74 10.03
N VAL A 69 -7.25 -10.69 8.94
CA VAL A 69 -5.95 -10.02 8.93
C VAL A 69 -6.17 -8.54 9.22
N GLN A 70 -5.55 -8.04 10.29
CA GLN A 70 -5.71 -6.64 10.69
C GLN A 70 -4.94 -5.72 9.74
N THR A 71 -5.61 -4.69 9.21
CA THR A 71 -4.95 -3.55 8.58
C THR A 71 -4.75 -2.46 9.63
N PHE A 72 -3.50 -2.08 9.89
CA PHE A 72 -3.13 -1.09 10.89
C PHE A 72 -3.14 0.34 10.35
N HIS A 73 -2.76 0.51 9.09
CA HIS A 73 -2.65 1.81 8.46
C HIS A 73 -2.70 1.70 6.95
N TYR A 74 -3.13 2.76 6.28
CA TYR A 74 -2.99 2.88 4.83
C TYR A 74 -2.70 4.32 4.41
N SER A 75 -2.10 4.49 3.24
CA SER A 75 -1.95 5.79 2.61
C SER A 75 -1.86 5.63 1.11
N THR A 76 -2.24 6.68 0.40
CA THR A 76 -2.16 6.75 -1.07
C THR A 76 -1.33 7.95 -1.47
N ARG A 77 -0.45 7.79 -2.47
CA ARG A 77 0.31 8.90 -3.08
C ARG A 77 0.47 8.68 -4.58
N ALA A 78 0.83 9.73 -5.30
CA ALA A 78 1.42 9.58 -6.63
C ALA A 78 2.78 8.88 -6.49
N LYS A 79 2.99 7.81 -7.26
CA LYS A 79 4.25 7.08 -7.29
C LYS A 79 5.35 8.01 -7.82
N PRO A 80 6.49 8.15 -7.11
CA PRO A 80 7.61 8.94 -7.62
C PRO A 80 8.06 8.39 -8.97
N LYS A 81 8.30 9.28 -9.95
CA LYS A 81 8.87 8.88 -11.24
C LYS A 81 10.34 8.49 -11.01
N GLU A 82 10.68 7.23 -11.24
CA GLU A 82 12.08 6.83 -11.29
C GLU A 82 12.71 7.42 -12.57
N GLU A 83 13.91 7.99 -12.45
CA GLU A 83 14.61 8.76 -13.51
C GLU A 83 14.89 7.97 -14.81
N HIS A 84 14.57 6.67 -14.85
CA HIS A 84 14.86 5.78 -15.99
C HIS A 84 13.61 5.24 -16.74
N MET A 85 12.39 5.62 -16.36
CA MET A 85 11.16 5.24 -17.09
C MET A 85 10.48 6.46 -17.73
N GLU A 86 11.16 7.05 -18.71
CA GLU A 86 10.58 8.04 -19.62
C GLU A 86 9.75 7.31 -20.70
N ASP A 87 8.43 7.17 -20.49
CA ASP A 87 7.43 7.35 -21.57
C ASP A 87 5.94 7.07 -21.19
N SER A 88 5.58 6.73 -19.95
CA SER A 88 4.14 6.60 -19.63
C SER A 88 3.53 7.95 -19.27
N PRO A 89 2.59 8.52 -20.06
CA PRO A 89 1.95 9.80 -19.75
C PRO A 89 1.03 9.71 -18.51
N ASP A 90 0.66 8.50 -18.11
CA ASP A 90 -0.27 8.27 -17.02
C ASP A 90 0.42 8.38 -15.66
N GLU A 91 -0.04 9.31 -14.83
CA GLU A 91 0.27 9.34 -13.41
C GLU A 91 -0.22 8.05 -12.73
N ILE A 92 0.69 7.39 -12.00
CA ILE A 92 0.38 6.18 -11.25
C ILE A 92 0.19 6.58 -9.79
N MET A 93 -0.95 6.21 -9.22
CA MET A 93 -1.21 6.27 -7.79
C MET A 93 -0.85 4.93 -7.18
N GLU A 94 -0.13 4.94 -6.06
CA GLU A 94 0.10 3.75 -5.25
C GLU A 94 -0.58 3.89 -3.89
N THR A 95 -1.33 2.85 -3.50
CA THR A 95 -1.93 2.71 -2.18
C THR A 95 -1.17 1.64 -1.42
N TRP A 96 -0.63 1.99 -0.26
CA TRP A 96 0.04 1.08 0.65
C TRP A 96 -0.89 0.73 1.80
N MET A 97 -1.03 -0.56 2.08
CA MET A 97 -1.76 -1.10 3.23
C MET A 97 -0.76 -1.81 4.13
N VAL A 98 -0.64 -1.37 5.38
CA VAL A 98 0.21 -1.97 6.41
C VAL A 98 -0.65 -2.93 7.21
N GLN A 99 -0.29 -4.21 7.18
CA GLN A 99 -1.11 -5.30 7.69
C GLN A 99 -0.31 -6.19 8.65
N GLU A 100 -1.05 -6.93 9.48
CA GLU A 100 -0.51 -8.02 10.28
C GLU A 100 0.28 -8.99 9.40
N TRP A 101 1.41 -9.46 9.95
CA TRP A 101 2.20 -10.51 9.33
C TRP A 101 1.74 -11.87 9.86
N CYS A 102 1.36 -12.77 8.95
CA CYS A 102 0.88 -14.13 9.25
C CYS A 102 1.86 -15.20 8.76
#